data_AF-A0A225WYN6-F1
#
_entry.id   AF-A0A225WYN6-F1
#
_cell.length_a   1.000
_cell.length_b   1.000
_cell.length_c   1.000
_cell.angle_alpha   90.00
_cell.angle_beta   90.00
_cell.angle_gamma   90.00
#
_symmetry.space_group_name_H-M   'P 1'
#
loop_
_entity.id
_entity.type
_entity.pdbx_description
1 polymer ?
#
loop_
_entity_poly.entity_id
_entity_poly.type
_entity_poly.pdbx_seq_one_letter_code
_entity_poly.pdbx_strand_id
1 'polypeptide(L)'
;MDNCWWLQPWKKLELEWQQSCKKGQQQLAKVADSTQKTTYLSGAHWGSLTDCKQLQDRATSRLWDLAHRCSKRLQDEVDNLADIYARMRRLLLDEQANALDEKRRLRYETMLMEVLTMYEHELVAKSLIAADMFACSKHETATVYLASWQMQPHIDRQRLEELETLIQNDRHYHAR
;
A
#
# COMPACT_ATOMS: atom_id res chain seq x y z
N MET A 1 -30.17 -15.38 7.56
CA MET A 1 -30.20 -13.91 7.52
C MET A 1 -29.14 -13.49 6.54
N ASP A 2 -29.60 -13.09 5.36
CA ASP A 2 -28.86 -12.94 4.13
C ASP A 2 -28.01 -11.67 4.14
N ASN A 3 -26.87 -11.77 4.81
CA ASN A 3 -25.88 -10.71 4.92
C ASN A 3 -25.00 -10.69 3.66
N CYS A 4 -24.59 -9.50 3.21
CA CYS A 4 -23.53 -9.36 2.22
C CYS A 4 -22.32 -10.24 2.60
N TRP A 5 -22.01 -11.21 1.73
CA TRP A 5 -21.09 -12.32 2.02
C TRP A 5 -19.64 -11.84 2.17
N TRP A 6 -19.25 -10.83 1.39
CA TRP A 6 -17.87 -10.38 1.30
C TRP A 6 -17.50 -9.29 2.29
N LEU A 7 -18.45 -8.56 2.88
CA LEU A 7 -18.15 -7.36 3.69
C LEU A 7 -17.24 -7.65 4.88
N GLN A 8 -17.56 -8.67 5.68
CA GLN A 8 -16.76 -9.02 6.87
C GLN A 8 -15.40 -9.64 6.50
N PRO A 9 -15.31 -10.60 5.55
CA PRO A 9 -14.03 -11.04 5.01
C PRO A 9 -13.16 -9.91 4.47
N TRP A 10 -13.74 -8.99 3.70
CA TRP A 10 -13.04 -7.84 3.13
C TRP A 10 -12.46 -6.93 4.22
N LYS A 11 -13.24 -6.58 5.26
CA LYS A 11 -12.73 -5.77 6.38
C LYS A 11 -11.50 -6.38 7.07
N LYS A 12 -11.45 -7.70 7.18
CA LYS A 12 -10.25 -8.39 7.72
C LYS A 12 -9.05 -8.21 6.79
N LEU A 13 -9.26 -8.38 5.49
CA LEU A 13 -8.22 -8.18 4.47
C LEU A 13 -7.77 -6.72 4.39
N GLU A 14 -8.67 -5.74 4.56
CA GLU A 14 -8.34 -4.32 4.64
C GLU A 14 -7.42 -4.03 5.84
N LEU A 15 -7.66 -4.63 7.00
CA LEU A 15 -6.77 -4.49 8.15
C LEU A 15 -5.37 -5.05 7.85
N GLU A 16 -5.28 -6.22 7.21
CA GLU A 16 -4.01 -6.79 6.75
C GLU A 16 -3.30 -5.86 5.76
N TRP A 17 -4.05 -5.30 4.80
CA TRP A 17 -3.56 -4.32 3.82
C TRP A 17 -2.96 -3.09 4.51
N GLN A 18 -3.67 -2.49 5.46
CA GLN A 18 -3.18 -1.33 6.20
C GLN A 18 -1.92 -1.64 7.03
N GLN A 19 -1.81 -2.86 7.56
CA GLN A 19 -0.59 -3.29 8.25
C GLN A 19 0.60 -3.41 7.31
N SER A 20 0.44 -4.03 6.14
CA SER A 20 1.51 -4.11 5.14
C SER A 20 1.87 -2.71 4.59
N CYS A 21 0.89 -1.83 4.38
CA CYS A 21 1.15 -0.43 4.02
C CYS A 21 2.04 0.28 5.04
N LYS A 22 1.80 0.10 6.35
CA LYS A 22 2.65 0.68 7.40
C LYS A 22 4.08 0.14 7.36
N LYS A 23 4.28 -1.15 7.09
CA LYS A 23 5.61 -1.75 6.93
C LYS A 23 6.33 -1.21 5.70
N GLY A 24 5.65 -1.13 4.56
CA GLY A 24 6.19 -0.54 3.33
C GLY A 24 6.59 0.92 3.53
N GLN A 25 5.74 1.73 4.19
CA GLN A 25 6.04 3.12 4.55
C GLN A 25 7.32 3.24 5.38
N GLN A 26 7.55 2.33 6.34
CA GLN A 26 8.78 2.32 7.13
C GLN A 26 10.02 2.01 6.30
N GLN A 27 9.93 1.11 5.32
CA GLN A 27 11.07 0.84 4.43
C GLN A 27 11.34 2.04 3.52
N LEU A 28 10.29 2.62 2.95
CA LEU A 28 10.36 3.78 2.07
C LEU A 28 10.99 4.99 2.78
N ALA A 29 10.60 5.24 4.03
CA ALA A 29 11.21 6.29 4.86
C ALA A 29 12.70 6.06 5.11
N LYS A 30 13.13 4.80 5.34
CA LYS A 30 14.55 4.46 5.52
C LYS A 30 15.36 4.64 4.24
N VAL A 31 14.77 4.34 3.07
CA VAL A 31 15.42 4.64 1.79
C VAL A 31 15.58 6.14 1.62
N ALA A 32 14.50 6.91 1.81
CA ALA A 32 14.54 8.37 1.70
C ALA A 32 15.60 9.02 2.62
N ASP A 33 15.68 8.59 3.88
CA ASP A 33 16.67 9.04 4.86
C ASP A 33 18.11 8.65 4.46
N SER A 34 18.31 7.42 3.96
CA SER A 34 19.63 6.97 3.50
C SER A 34 20.11 7.75 2.28
N THR A 35 19.22 8.03 1.33
CA THR A 35 19.49 8.87 0.16
C THR A 35 19.82 10.30 0.57
N GLN A 36 19.05 10.90 1.47
CA GLN A 36 19.30 12.24 1.98
C GLN A 36 20.66 12.36 2.67
N LYS A 37 21.00 11.40 3.55
CA LYS A 37 22.29 11.35 4.25
C LYS A 37 23.47 11.19 3.30
N THR A 38 23.29 10.42 2.24
CA THR A 38 24.32 10.25 1.20
C THR A 38 24.59 11.56 0.45
N THR A 39 23.53 12.29 0.10
CA THR A 39 23.66 13.64 -0.49
C THR A 39 24.35 14.61 0.47
N TYR A 40 24.04 14.53 1.76
CA TYR A 40 24.69 15.38 2.77
C TYR A 40 26.20 15.06 2.92
N LEU A 41 26.57 13.78 2.94
CA LEU A 41 27.96 13.31 3.04
C LEU A 41 28.82 13.66 1.84
N SER A 42 28.21 13.87 0.67
CA SER A 42 28.90 14.26 -0.57
C SER A 42 28.94 15.77 -0.78
N GLY A 43 28.25 16.56 0.05
CA GLY A 43 28.24 18.01 -0.01
C GLY A 43 29.42 18.68 0.69
N ALA A 44 29.69 19.95 0.34
CA ALA A 44 30.74 20.78 0.93
C ALA A 44 30.56 21.06 2.45
N HIS A 45 29.41 20.67 3.01
CA HIS A 45 29.03 20.86 4.41
C HIS A 45 29.79 19.95 5.39
N TRP A 46 30.52 18.95 4.86
CA TRP A 46 31.28 17.98 5.66
C TRP A 46 32.52 18.58 6.35
N GLY A 47 32.86 19.85 6.07
CA GLY A 47 33.84 20.62 6.83
C GLY A 47 35.22 19.97 6.88
N SER A 48 35.90 19.96 8.02
CA SER A 48 37.24 19.37 8.18
C SER A 48 37.32 17.86 7.97
N LEU A 49 36.18 17.16 7.82
CA LEU A 49 36.14 15.73 7.53
C LEU A 49 36.07 15.43 6.02
N THR A 50 35.97 16.44 5.14
CA THR A 50 36.03 16.24 3.67
C THR A 50 37.32 15.54 3.25
N ASP A 51 38.40 15.78 3.98
CA ASP A 51 39.71 15.19 3.70
C ASP A 51 39.82 13.74 4.19
N CYS A 52 38.87 13.28 5.00
CA CYS A 52 38.76 11.90 5.46
C CYS A 52 38.03 11.01 4.44
N LYS A 53 38.57 10.93 3.21
CA LYS A 53 37.98 10.17 2.09
C LYS A 53 37.58 8.74 2.45
N GLN A 54 38.42 8.02 3.21
CA GLN A 54 38.10 6.65 3.65
C GLN A 54 36.85 6.57 4.55
N LEU A 55 36.64 7.57 5.40
CA LEU A 55 35.46 7.63 6.26
C LEU A 55 34.20 7.93 5.43
N GLN A 56 34.31 8.88 4.50
CA GLN A 56 33.24 9.24 3.58
C GLN A 56 32.83 8.04 2.70
N ASP A 57 33.80 7.37 2.07
CA ASP A 57 33.57 6.18 1.23
C ASP A 57 32.87 5.07 2.04
N ARG A 58 33.34 4.81 3.26
CA ARG A 58 32.76 3.79 4.14
C ARG A 58 31.34 4.15 4.59
N ALA A 59 31.08 5.42 4.94
CA ALA A 59 29.76 5.88 5.37
C ALA A 59 28.75 5.80 4.23
N THR A 60 29.12 6.31 3.05
CA THR A 60 28.31 6.27 1.83
C THR A 60 27.99 4.83 1.42
N SER A 61 28.99 3.94 1.40
CA SER A 61 28.78 2.52 1.08
C SER A 61 27.75 1.87 2.02
N ARG A 62 27.87 2.11 3.34
CA ARG A 62 26.93 1.57 4.33
C ARG A 62 25.50 2.08 4.16
N LEU A 63 25.34 3.34 3.78
CA LEU A 63 24.02 3.93 3.53
C LEU A 63 23.39 3.37 2.26
N TRP A 64 24.17 3.19 1.19
CA TRP A 64 23.69 2.51 -0.02
C TRP A 64 23.29 1.06 0.25
N ASP A 65 24.09 0.32 1.02
CA ASP A 65 23.74 -1.04 1.43
C ASP A 65 22.43 -1.08 2.22
N LEU A 66 22.19 -0.09 3.10
CA LEU A 66 20.94 0.03 3.84
C LEU A 66 19.76 0.35 2.91
N ALA A 67 19.92 1.35 2.04
CA ALA A 67 18.92 1.73 1.06
C ALA A 67 18.53 0.55 0.15
N HIS A 68 19.50 -0.22 -0.33
CA HIS A 68 19.27 -1.38 -1.17
C HIS A 68 18.52 -2.49 -0.42
N ARG A 69 18.89 -2.79 0.83
CA ARG A 69 18.15 -3.76 1.67
C ARG A 69 16.73 -3.31 1.95
N CYS A 70 16.51 -2.02 2.24
CA CYS A 70 15.18 -1.49 2.45
C CYS A 70 14.33 -1.50 1.18
N SER A 71 14.94 -1.25 0.01
CA SER A 71 14.25 -1.36 -1.29
C SER A 71 13.80 -2.79 -1.58
N LYS A 72 14.65 -3.79 -1.29
CA LYS A 72 14.25 -5.21 -1.36
C LYS A 72 13.08 -5.53 -0.45
N ARG A 73 13.14 -5.10 0.82
CA ARG A 73 12.02 -5.28 1.76
C ARG A 73 10.76 -4.54 1.34
N LEU A 74 10.89 -3.39 0.66
CA LEU A 74 9.76 -2.68 0.10
C LEU A 74 9.09 -3.49 -1.01
N GLN A 75 9.87 -4.15 -1.86
CA GLN A 75 9.35 -5.08 -2.86
C GLN A 75 8.62 -6.27 -2.20
N ASP A 76 9.21 -6.87 -1.15
CA ASP A 76 8.55 -7.95 -0.40
C ASP A 76 7.18 -7.49 0.16
N GLU A 77 7.07 -6.23 0.61
CA GLU A 77 5.78 -5.69 1.06
C GLU A 77 4.80 -5.44 -0.10
N VAL A 78 5.26 -5.07 -1.29
CA VAL A 78 4.39 -5.00 -2.48
C VAL A 78 3.87 -6.39 -2.85
N ASP A 79 4.71 -7.41 -2.80
CA ASP A 79 4.31 -8.79 -3.08
C ASP A 79 3.27 -9.27 -2.05
N ASN A 80 3.45 -8.93 -0.77
CA ASN A 80 2.45 -9.18 0.28
C ASN A 80 1.11 -8.46 -0.01
N LEU A 81 1.15 -7.21 -0.48
CA LEU A 81 -0.05 -6.46 -0.87
C LEU A 81 -0.76 -7.12 -2.07
N ALA A 82 0.01 -7.64 -3.04
CA ALA A 82 -0.54 -8.39 -4.17
C ALA A 82 -1.23 -9.69 -3.72
N ASP A 83 -0.66 -10.40 -2.75
CA ASP A 83 -1.29 -11.59 -2.15
C ASP A 83 -2.59 -11.25 -1.42
N ILE A 84 -2.62 -10.14 -0.67
CA ILE A 84 -3.83 -9.65 0.00
C ILE A 84 -4.90 -9.29 -1.04
N TYR A 85 -4.53 -8.55 -2.09
CA TYR A 85 -5.44 -8.20 -3.18
C TYR A 85 -5.98 -9.44 -3.91
N ALA A 86 -5.14 -10.44 -4.18
CA ALA A 86 -5.56 -11.71 -4.77
C ALA A 86 -6.60 -12.42 -3.88
N ARG A 87 -6.45 -12.37 -2.56
CA ARG A 87 -7.45 -12.88 -1.61
C ARG A 87 -8.74 -12.05 -1.61
N MET A 88 -8.65 -10.72 -1.74
CA MET A 88 -9.84 -9.87 -1.90
C MET A 88 -10.61 -10.24 -3.17
N ARG A 89 -9.91 -10.43 -4.29
CA ARG A 89 -10.51 -10.80 -5.58
C ARG A 89 -11.22 -12.15 -5.53
N ARG A 90 -10.71 -13.12 -4.75
CA ARG A 90 -11.37 -14.43 -4.54
C ARG A 90 -12.74 -14.33 -3.87
N LEU A 91 -13.06 -13.22 -3.20
CA LEU A 91 -14.41 -13.01 -2.62
C LEU A 91 -15.51 -12.96 -3.68
N LEU A 92 -15.19 -12.67 -4.94
CA LEU A 92 -16.14 -12.75 -6.07
C LEU A 92 -16.56 -14.19 -6.39
N LEU A 93 -15.73 -15.17 -6.03
CA LEU A 93 -15.93 -16.59 -6.35
C LEU A 93 -16.54 -17.37 -5.19
N ASP A 94 -16.93 -16.69 -4.11
CA ASP A 94 -17.45 -17.33 -2.91
C ASP A 94 -18.86 -17.91 -3.17
N GLU A 95 -19.02 -19.22 -2.97
CA GLU A 95 -20.28 -19.92 -3.14
C GLU A 95 -21.38 -19.44 -2.19
N GLN A 96 -21.03 -18.74 -1.09
CA GLN A 96 -22.02 -18.09 -0.22
C GLN A 96 -22.86 -17.06 -0.97
N ALA A 97 -22.38 -16.50 -2.09
CA ALA A 97 -23.14 -15.61 -2.95
C ALA A 97 -24.38 -16.30 -3.57
N ASN A 98 -24.36 -17.62 -3.73
CA ASN A 98 -25.46 -18.39 -4.32
C ASN A 98 -26.66 -18.55 -3.38
N ALA A 99 -26.50 -18.22 -2.09
CA ALA A 99 -27.60 -18.20 -1.13
C ALA A 99 -28.48 -16.94 -1.26
N LEU A 100 -28.04 -15.92 -1.99
CA LEU A 100 -28.75 -14.67 -2.19
C LEU A 100 -29.65 -14.70 -3.42
N ASP A 101 -30.71 -13.88 -3.41
CA ASP A 101 -31.46 -13.60 -4.62
C ASP A 101 -30.57 -12.92 -5.68
N GLU A 102 -30.84 -13.20 -6.95
CA GLU A 102 -29.99 -12.77 -8.07
C GLU A 102 -29.80 -11.25 -8.12
N LYS A 103 -30.87 -10.49 -7.81
CA LYS A 103 -30.83 -9.03 -7.82
C LYS A 103 -29.91 -8.48 -6.74
N ARG A 104 -29.99 -8.99 -5.51
CA ARG A 104 -29.09 -8.60 -4.42
C ARG A 104 -27.66 -9.09 -4.66
N ARG A 105 -27.48 -10.31 -5.16
CA ARG A 105 -26.18 -10.84 -5.55
C ARG A 105 -25.48 -9.88 -6.51
N LEU A 106 -26.14 -9.52 -7.61
CA LEU A 106 -25.59 -8.61 -8.62
C LEU A 106 -25.28 -7.21 -8.07
N ARG A 107 -26.12 -6.70 -7.17
CA ARG A 107 -25.88 -5.40 -6.50
C ARG A 107 -24.62 -5.45 -5.64
N TYR A 108 -24.51 -6.43 -4.74
CA TYR A 108 -23.34 -6.57 -3.88
C TYR A 108 -22.08 -6.93 -4.65
N GLU A 109 -22.19 -7.66 -5.76
CA GLU A 109 -21.08 -7.95 -6.68
C GLU A 109 -20.57 -6.66 -7.33
N THR A 110 -21.47 -5.81 -7.83
CA THR A 110 -21.11 -4.47 -8.36
C THR A 110 -20.37 -3.63 -7.32
N MET A 111 -20.86 -3.61 -6.07
CA MET A 111 -20.20 -2.88 -4.99
C MET A 111 -18.80 -3.45 -4.68
N LEU A 112 -18.65 -4.78 -4.65
CA LEU A 112 -17.33 -5.42 -4.46
C LEU A 112 -16.38 -5.11 -5.61
N MET A 113 -16.84 -5.12 -6.85
CA MET A 113 -16.02 -4.76 -8.02
C MET A 113 -15.51 -3.33 -7.94
N GLU A 114 -16.34 -2.39 -7.46
CA GLU A 114 -15.93 -1.01 -7.21
C GLU A 114 -14.78 -0.94 -6.18
N VAL A 115 -14.94 -1.63 -5.04
CA VAL A 115 -13.91 -1.74 -4.00
C VAL A 115 -12.63 -2.33 -4.58
N LEU A 116 -12.71 -3.46 -5.30
CA LEU A 116 -11.54 -4.13 -5.87
C LEU A 116 -10.79 -3.23 -6.86
N THR A 117 -11.51 -2.42 -7.65
CA THR A 117 -10.90 -1.47 -8.59
C THR A 117 -10.04 -0.42 -7.87
N MET A 118 -10.49 0.09 -6.73
CA MET A 118 -9.71 1.03 -5.91
C MET A 118 -8.40 0.40 -5.42
N TYR A 119 -8.47 -0.82 -4.88
CA TYR A 119 -7.31 -1.54 -4.36
C TYR A 119 -6.34 -1.97 -5.47
N GLU A 120 -6.84 -2.31 -6.66
CA GLU A 120 -6.02 -2.63 -7.82
C GLU A 120 -5.19 -1.41 -8.26
N HIS A 121 -5.83 -0.25 -8.42
CA HIS A 121 -5.14 0.98 -8.78
C HIS A 121 -4.10 1.38 -7.72
N GLU A 122 -4.43 1.25 -6.44
CA GLU A 122 -3.48 1.52 -5.36
C GLU A 122 -2.30 0.55 -5.38
N LEU A 123 -2.53 -0.74 -5.63
CA LEU A 123 -1.47 -1.75 -5.76
C LEU A 123 -0.52 -1.43 -6.92
N VAL A 124 -1.07 -1.03 -8.07
CA VAL A 124 -0.28 -0.62 -9.24
C VAL A 124 0.59 0.59 -8.88
N ALA A 125 0.02 1.62 -8.26
CA ALA A 125 0.76 2.80 -7.84
C ALA A 125 1.91 2.45 -6.88
N LYS A 126 1.65 1.59 -5.88
CA LYS A 126 2.68 1.12 -4.93
C LYS A 126 3.77 0.28 -5.60
N SER A 127 3.40 -0.56 -6.57
CA SER A 127 4.36 -1.36 -7.35
C SER A 127 5.29 -0.48 -8.18
N LEU A 128 4.75 0.58 -8.80
CA LEU A 128 5.54 1.56 -9.55
C LEU A 128 6.51 2.31 -8.63
N ILE A 129 6.07 2.72 -7.44
CA ILE A 129 6.94 3.36 -6.44
C ILE A 129 8.07 2.41 -6.04
N ALA A 130 7.78 1.15 -5.73
CA ALA A 130 8.81 0.20 -5.30
C ALA A 130 9.84 -0.07 -6.42
N ALA A 131 9.38 -0.23 -7.66
CA ALA A 131 10.24 -0.43 -8.82
C ALA A 131 11.18 0.77 -9.06
N ASP A 132 10.66 2.00 -8.99
CA ASP A 132 11.47 3.21 -9.19
C ASP A 132 12.42 3.50 -8.02
N MET A 133 12.00 3.18 -6.78
CA MET A 133 12.78 3.46 -5.58
C MET A 133 14.16 2.79 -5.59
N PHE A 134 14.33 1.66 -6.29
CA PHE A 134 15.63 1.02 -6.50
C PHE A 134 16.64 1.91 -7.23
N ALA A 135 16.18 2.77 -8.13
CA ALA A 135 16.99 3.67 -8.93
C ALA A 135 16.94 5.13 -8.41
N CYS A 136 16.10 5.41 -7.41
CA CYS A 136 15.88 6.76 -6.91
C CYS A 136 17.09 7.30 -6.14
N SER A 137 17.75 8.31 -6.72
CA SER A 137 18.86 9.04 -6.11
C SER A 137 18.46 10.41 -5.56
N LYS A 138 17.23 10.86 -5.81
CA LYS A 138 16.73 12.19 -5.42
C LYS A 138 15.83 12.10 -4.20
N HIS A 139 16.20 12.78 -3.13
CA HIS A 139 15.43 12.82 -1.88
C HIS A 139 14.01 13.39 -2.08
N GLU A 140 13.85 14.42 -2.93
CA GLU A 140 12.55 15.03 -3.22
C GLU A 140 11.55 14.02 -3.82
N THR A 141 12.00 13.20 -4.77
CA THR A 141 11.20 12.12 -5.36
C THR A 141 10.81 11.10 -4.30
N ALA A 142 11.74 10.70 -3.45
CA ALA A 142 11.46 9.76 -2.35
C ALA A 142 10.42 10.31 -1.35
N THR A 143 10.44 11.63 -1.10
CA THR A 143 9.44 12.30 -0.25
C THR A 143 8.05 12.31 -0.89
N VAL A 144 7.95 12.57 -2.20
CA VAL A 144 6.68 12.49 -2.93
C VAL A 144 6.12 11.06 -2.90
N TYR A 145 6.97 10.06 -3.11
CA TYR A 145 6.57 8.66 -3.00
C TYR A 145 6.10 8.29 -1.60
N LEU A 146 6.80 8.79 -0.57
CA LEU A 146 6.38 8.57 0.81
C LEU A 146 5.01 9.17 1.10
N ALA A 147 4.74 10.39 0.63
CA ALA A 147 3.44 11.03 0.77
C ALA A 147 2.34 10.26 0.01
N SER A 148 2.59 9.91 -1.25
CA SER A 148 1.65 9.11 -2.05
C SER A 148 1.33 7.77 -1.39
N TRP A 149 2.35 7.07 -0.88
CA TRP A 149 2.18 5.80 -0.18
C TRP A 149 1.29 5.91 1.06
N GLN A 150 1.43 6.99 1.82
CA GLN A 150 0.65 7.27 3.03
C GLN A 150 -0.79 7.63 2.72
N MET A 151 -0.99 8.50 1.72
CA MET A 151 -2.31 9.04 1.38
C MET A 151 -3.22 8.00 0.73
N GLN A 152 -2.67 7.01 0.04
CA GLN A 152 -3.43 5.98 -0.69
C GLN A 152 -4.48 6.62 -1.62
N PRO A 153 -4.06 7.46 -2.59
CA PRO A 153 -4.95 8.34 -3.34
C PRO A 153 -6.01 7.62 -4.17
N HIS A 154 -5.84 6.33 -4.45
CA HIS A 154 -6.81 5.55 -5.20
C HIS A 154 -7.88 4.88 -4.31
N ILE A 155 -7.72 4.93 -2.98
CA ILE A 155 -8.68 4.40 -2.02
C ILE A 155 -9.55 5.55 -1.50
N ASP A 156 -10.75 5.67 -2.05
CA ASP A 156 -11.75 6.62 -1.59
C ASP A 156 -12.43 6.10 -0.32
N ARG A 157 -11.95 6.56 0.84
CA ARG A 157 -12.49 6.14 2.13
C ARG A 157 -13.93 6.58 2.37
N GLN A 158 -14.31 7.77 1.87
CA GLN A 158 -15.68 8.23 2.00
C GLN A 158 -16.60 7.29 1.21
N ARG A 159 -16.19 6.91 0.00
CA ARG A 159 -16.97 5.97 -0.81
C ARG A 159 -17.07 4.59 -0.16
N LEU A 160 -16.02 4.09 0.48
CA LEU A 160 -16.07 2.83 1.23
C LEU A 160 -17.09 2.88 2.38
N GLU A 161 -17.15 3.99 3.12
CA GLU A 161 -18.13 4.20 4.19
C GLU A 161 -19.58 4.27 3.67
N GLU A 162 -19.79 4.92 2.52
CA GLU A 162 -21.09 4.95 1.84
C GLU A 162 -21.54 3.55 1.42
N LEU A 163 -20.65 2.77 0.79
CA LEU A 163 -20.93 1.40 0.36
C LEU A 163 -21.29 0.51 1.56
N GLU A 164 -20.57 0.64 2.68
CA GLU A 164 -20.91 -0.07 3.91
C GLU A 164 -22.30 0.34 4.43
N THR A 165 -22.59 1.64 4.45
CA THR A 165 -23.89 2.15 4.91
C THR A 165 -25.04 1.62 4.04
N LEU A 166 -24.86 1.56 2.72
CA LEU A 166 -25.83 0.97 1.80
C LEU A 166 -26.08 -0.51 2.11
N ILE A 167 -25.02 -1.28 2.36
CA ILE A 167 -25.13 -2.70 2.74
C ILE A 167 -25.86 -2.86 4.08
N GLN A 168 -25.58 -2.00 5.06
CA GLN A 168 -26.25 -2.03 6.37
C GLN A 168 -27.73 -1.65 6.27
N ASN A 169 -28.06 -0.63 5.48
CA ASN A 169 -29.44 -0.20 5.24
C ASN A 169 -30.27 -1.30 4.55
N ASP A 170 -29.71 -1.97 3.54
CA ASP A 170 -30.36 -3.11 2.88
C ASP A 170 -30.71 -4.22 3.91
N ARG A 171 -29.86 -4.46 4.91
CA ARG A 171 -30.19 -5.39 6.02
C ARG A 171 -31.36 -4.90 6.86
N HIS A 172 -31.39 -3.61 7.21
CA HIS A 172 -32.44 -3.05 8.07
C HIS A 172 -33.84 -3.09 7.44
N TYR A 173 -33.95 -2.83 6.14
CA TYR A 173 -35.23 -2.87 5.42
C TYR A 173 -35.75 -4.29 5.17
N HIS A 174 -34.90 -5.31 5.29
CA HIS A 174 -35.28 -6.72 5.08
C HIS A 174 -35.41 -7.54 6.36
N ALA A 175 -35.04 -6.97 7.52
CA ALA A 175 -35.27 -7.55 8.83
C ALA A 175 -36.63 -7.17 9.45
N ARG A 176 -37.40 -6.29 8.79
CA ARG A 176 -38.79 -5.93 9.10
C ARG A 176 -39.73 -6.60 8.11
#